data_AF-A0A136JL38-F1
#
_entry.id   AF-A0A136JL38-F1
#
_cell.length_a   1.000
_cell.length_b   1.000
_cell.length_c   1.000
_cell.angle_alpha   90.00
_cell.angle_beta   90.00
_cell.angle_gamma   90.00
#
_symmetry.space_group_name_H-M   'P 1'
#
loop_
_entity.id
_entity.type
_entity.pdbx_description
1 polymer ?
#
loop_
_entity_poly.entity_id
_entity_poly.type
_entity_poly.pdbx_seq_one_letter_code
_entity_poly.pdbx_strand_id
1 'polypeptide(L)'
;MGEKKFFNLPVNTYLNVWLDRPKPNSTEVVPLKNTVSPYTSKKYLNKWSDNAVAYVWSQNNDLQHTATQTALFSSVWGDGHGFYVNSENLRQASVVFSVRRLIKPTWINDRDQFLQPSEPLTDEFKNDCLIWMLFNGSNLTASANDLEWNDKKWSIVNHFIPYTEEEVGAPERFESDFMVRYLADKQLSPEAVAVLEAGKKLWQAYFTHTDEHNVRDELKLNRADVGWYQIRNALKRRNESGDVVPVSFTEFETAYKLLTEKLQPQVYELGFLRA
;
A
#
# COMPACT_ATOMS: atom_id res chain seq x y z
N MET A 1 29.37 0.53 24.65
CA MET A 1 27.93 0.84 24.71
C MET A 1 27.76 2.21 24.09
N GLY A 2 26.99 2.34 23.01
CA GLY A 2 26.80 3.62 22.31
C GLY A 2 25.77 4.50 23.02
N GLU A 3 26.05 5.80 23.13
CA GLU A 3 25.11 6.79 23.66
C GLU A 3 23.99 7.05 22.64
N LYS A 4 22.73 6.86 23.03
CA LYS A 4 21.58 7.27 22.20
C LYS A 4 21.37 8.78 22.33
N LYS A 5 21.37 9.50 21.22
CA LYS A 5 21.04 10.94 21.18
C LYS A 5 19.55 11.14 20.97
N PHE A 6 18.95 12.00 21.79
CA PHE A 6 17.56 12.43 21.62
C PHE A 6 17.53 13.80 20.94
N PHE A 7 16.69 13.94 19.92
CA PHE A 7 16.55 15.18 19.15
C PHE A 7 15.16 15.79 19.39
N ASN A 8 15.11 16.92 20.08
CA ASN A 8 13.88 17.72 20.22
C ASN A 8 13.81 18.73 19.07
N LEU A 9 13.22 18.30 17.94
CA LEU A 9 13.12 19.11 16.73
C LEU A 9 11.74 19.78 16.61
N PRO A 10 11.66 20.96 15.96
CA PRO A 10 10.40 21.64 15.71
C PRO A 10 9.39 20.78 14.94
N VAL A 11 8.11 20.85 15.32
CA VAL A 11 7.03 20.03 14.73
C VAL A 11 6.86 20.28 13.22
N ASN A 12 7.20 21.48 12.73
CA ASN A 12 7.16 21.80 11.31
C ASN A 12 8.22 21.06 10.47
N THR A 13 9.16 20.36 11.09
CA THR A 13 10.14 19.48 10.42
C THR A 13 9.67 18.02 10.32
N TYR A 14 8.55 17.66 10.93
CA TYR A 14 8.09 16.27 10.96
C TYR A 14 7.50 15.83 9.63
N LEU A 15 7.57 14.53 9.37
CA LEU A 15 7.08 13.93 8.13
C LEU A 15 5.55 14.06 7.98
N ASN A 16 4.81 13.98 9.09
CA ASN A 16 3.34 14.07 9.09
C ASN A 16 2.77 15.41 8.62
N VAL A 17 3.59 16.46 8.54
CA VAL A 17 3.24 17.79 8.00
C VAL A 17 3.91 18.09 6.65
N TRP A 18 4.64 17.13 6.07
CA TRP A 18 5.34 17.30 4.79
C TRP A 18 4.39 17.36 3.59
N LEU A 19 3.30 16.59 3.64
CA LEU A 19 2.31 16.47 2.58
C LEU A 19 1.16 17.44 2.83
N ASP A 20 0.84 18.27 1.84
CA ASP A 20 -0.40 19.04 1.85
C ASP A 20 -1.58 18.08 1.64
N ARG A 21 -2.47 18.01 2.63
CA ARG A 21 -3.49 16.95 2.70
C ARG A 21 -4.71 17.36 1.90
N PRO A 22 -5.11 16.60 0.87
CA PRO A 22 -6.36 16.88 0.16
C PRO A 22 -7.54 16.90 1.12
N LYS A 23 -8.49 17.81 0.88
CA LYS A 23 -9.66 17.99 1.74
C LYS A 23 -10.78 17.04 1.34
N PRO A 24 -11.60 16.59 2.30
CA PRO A 24 -12.77 15.79 1.99
C PRO A 24 -13.79 16.58 1.16
N ASN A 25 -14.48 15.89 0.26
CA ASN A 25 -15.64 16.39 -0.49
C ASN A 25 -16.95 15.84 0.11
N SER A 26 -18.08 16.03 -0.58
CA SER A 26 -19.39 15.55 -0.11
C SER A 26 -19.71 14.09 -0.47
N THR A 27 -18.93 13.48 -1.37
CA THR A 27 -19.17 12.13 -1.88
C THR A 27 -19.00 11.11 -0.76
N GLU A 28 -20.01 10.27 -0.57
CA GLU A 28 -19.98 9.22 0.45
C GLU A 28 -19.25 7.99 -0.05
N VAL A 29 -18.52 7.34 0.87
CA VAL A 29 -17.82 6.09 0.64
C VAL A 29 -17.97 5.16 1.84
N VAL A 30 -17.81 3.86 1.62
CA VAL A 30 -17.82 2.87 2.69
C VAL A 30 -16.53 2.96 3.53
N PRO A 31 -16.59 3.26 4.84
CA PRO A 31 -15.42 3.21 5.70
C PRO A 31 -14.95 1.77 5.90
N LEU A 32 -13.64 1.55 5.90
CA LEU A 32 -13.03 0.23 6.04
C LEU A 32 -12.33 0.05 7.41
N LYS A 33 -12.32 -1.18 7.91
CA LYS A 33 -11.53 -1.62 9.09
C LYS A 33 -10.41 -2.61 8.76
N ASN A 34 -10.36 -3.07 7.52
CA ASN A 34 -9.30 -3.89 6.93
C ASN A 34 -9.45 -3.79 5.40
N THR A 35 -8.83 -4.69 4.64
CA THR A 35 -8.85 -4.72 3.18
C THR A 35 -10.25 -4.64 2.56
N VAL A 36 -11.23 -5.39 3.08
CA VAL A 36 -12.56 -5.57 2.43
C VAL A 36 -13.74 -5.53 3.39
N SER A 37 -13.52 -5.35 4.69
CA SER A 37 -14.60 -5.29 5.68
C SER A 37 -14.95 -3.84 6.04
N PRO A 38 -16.25 -3.49 6.04
CA PRO A 38 -16.70 -2.20 6.53
C PRO A 38 -16.41 -1.95 8.02
N TYR A 39 -16.24 -0.68 8.36
CA TYR A 39 -16.03 -0.19 9.72
C TYR A 39 -17.36 -0.20 10.49
N THR A 40 -17.34 -0.68 11.73
CA THR A 40 -18.56 -0.99 12.51
C THR A 40 -18.86 -0.01 13.64
N SER A 41 -17.95 0.93 13.94
CA SER A 41 -18.16 1.91 15.02
C SER A 41 -19.15 3.01 14.60
N LYS A 42 -19.81 3.64 15.58
CA LYS A 42 -20.80 4.71 15.33
C LYS A 42 -20.20 6.00 14.75
N LYS A 43 -18.95 6.32 15.13
CA LYS A 43 -18.21 7.46 14.59
C LYS A 43 -17.26 6.94 13.52
N TYR A 44 -17.32 7.54 12.34
CA TYR A 44 -16.50 7.18 11.21
C TYR A 44 -16.22 8.37 10.28
N LEU A 45 -15.14 8.31 9.53
CA LEU A 45 -14.93 9.08 8.31
C LEU A 45 -15.63 8.35 7.16
N ASN A 46 -16.55 8.99 6.44
CA ASN A 46 -17.24 8.41 5.28
C ASN A 46 -17.27 9.32 4.05
N LYS A 47 -16.41 10.34 4.03
CA LYS A 47 -16.33 11.29 2.92
C LYS A 47 -15.07 11.03 2.10
N TRP A 48 -15.20 11.14 0.78
CA TRP A 48 -14.07 11.01 -0.15
C TRP A 48 -13.35 12.34 -0.36
N SER A 49 -12.47 12.40 -1.36
CA SER A 49 -11.80 13.61 -1.80
C SER A 49 -11.82 13.66 -3.33
N ASP A 50 -11.75 14.86 -3.90
CA ASP A 50 -11.73 15.04 -5.34
C ASP A 50 -10.49 14.37 -5.96
N ASN A 51 -10.72 13.63 -7.06
CA ASN A 51 -9.70 12.89 -7.80
C ASN A 51 -8.90 11.87 -6.98
N ALA A 52 -9.36 11.52 -5.77
CA ALA A 52 -8.66 10.56 -4.95
C ALA A 52 -8.86 9.13 -5.47
N VAL A 53 -7.76 8.38 -5.49
CA VAL A 53 -7.68 6.97 -5.90
C VAL A 53 -7.39 6.04 -4.72
N ALA A 54 -7.09 6.60 -3.55
CA ALA A 54 -6.79 5.84 -2.34
C ALA A 54 -6.86 6.71 -1.07
N TYR A 55 -6.73 6.05 0.07
CA TYR A 55 -6.52 6.66 1.36
C TYR A 55 -5.35 5.99 2.10
N VAL A 56 -4.38 6.78 2.57
CA VAL A 56 -3.32 6.29 3.45
C VAL A 56 -3.72 6.56 4.89
N TRP A 57 -3.89 5.50 5.67
CA TRP A 57 -3.88 5.60 7.13
C TRP A 57 -2.43 5.75 7.59
N SER A 58 -2.15 6.80 8.36
CA SER A 58 -0.81 7.12 8.85
C SER A 58 -0.92 7.82 10.21
N GLN A 59 -1.32 7.07 11.23
CA GLN A 59 -1.52 7.62 12.57
C GLN A 59 -0.19 7.71 13.33
N ASN A 60 -0.01 8.80 14.08
CA ASN A 60 1.22 9.18 14.77
C ASN A 60 2.44 9.38 13.83
N ASN A 61 3.55 9.89 14.36
CA ASN A 61 4.77 10.18 13.60
C ASN A 61 6.00 9.45 14.15
N ASP A 62 5.85 8.68 15.22
CA ASP A 62 6.91 7.89 15.84
C ASP A 62 6.94 6.44 15.32
N LEU A 63 8.13 5.84 15.37
CA LEU A 63 8.38 4.51 14.85
C LEU A 63 7.63 3.38 15.59
N GLN A 64 7.33 3.54 16.89
CA GLN A 64 6.63 2.52 17.68
C GLN A 64 5.30 2.13 17.03
N HIS A 65 4.57 3.13 16.51
CA HIS A 65 3.23 2.93 15.97
C HIS A 65 3.22 2.68 14.46
N THR A 66 4.25 3.08 13.71
CA THR A 66 4.17 3.07 12.24
C THR A 66 4.08 1.68 11.62
N ALA A 67 4.61 0.65 12.28
CA ALA A 67 4.54 -0.73 11.81
C ALA A 67 3.08 -1.22 11.65
N THR A 68 2.19 -0.78 12.54
CA THR A 68 0.77 -1.19 12.57
C THR A 68 -0.17 -0.09 12.08
N GLN A 69 0.22 1.18 12.16
CA GLN A 69 -0.61 2.35 11.83
C GLN A 69 -0.21 3.04 10.52
N THR A 70 0.29 2.27 9.56
CA THR A 70 0.58 2.73 8.20
C THR A 70 0.06 1.72 7.19
N ALA A 71 -1.04 2.05 6.48
CA ALA A 71 -1.67 1.19 5.49
C ALA A 71 -2.36 2.01 4.39
N LEU A 72 -2.42 1.46 3.18
CA LEU A 72 -3.08 2.06 2.01
C LEU A 72 -4.39 1.32 1.72
N PHE A 73 -5.48 2.04 1.43
CA PHE A 73 -6.81 1.49 1.24
C PHE A 73 -7.50 2.06 -0.01
N SER A 74 -8.39 1.27 -0.63
CA SER A 74 -9.26 1.70 -1.75
C SER A 74 -10.45 2.59 -1.31
N SER A 75 -10.67 2.71 0.00
CA SER A 75 -11.62 3.63 0.60
C SER A 75 -11.04 4.13 1.93
N VAL A 76 -11.73 5.01 2.64
CA VAL A 76 -11.23 5.59 3.89
C VAL A 76 -11.06 4.55 4.99
N TRP A 77 -9.98 4.68 5.77
CA TRP A 77 -9.91 4.04 7.09
C TRP A 77 -10.99 4.67 7.98
N GLY A 78 -11.85 3.84 8.58
CA GLY A 78 -13.05 4.34 9.25
C GLY A 78 -12.77 5.29 10.40
N ASP A 79 -11.66 5.14 11.12
CA ASP A 79 -11.28 6.06 12.21
C ASP A 79 -10.63 7.37 11.71
N GLY A 80 -10.33 7.47 10.40
CA GLY A 80 -9.66 8.63 9.83
C GLY A 80 -8.14 8.61 10.03
N HIS A 81 -7.58 9.69 10.60
CA HIS A 81 -6.13 9.80 10.94
C HIS A 81 -5.14 9.53 9.79
N GLY A 82 -5.50 9.95 8.57
CA GLY A 82 -4.75 9.71 7.36
C GLY A 82 -4.85 10.88 6.39
N PHE A 83 -4.68 10.58 5.11
CA PHE A 83 -4.83 11.52 4.01
C PHE A 83 -5.22 10.80 2.70
N TYR A 84 -5.91 11.52 1.82
CA TYR A 84 -6.29 11.02 0.51
C TYR A 84 -5.12 11.06 -0.46
N VAL A 85 -5.08 10.09 -1.38
CA VAL A 85 -4.07 9.98 -2.43
C VAL A 85 -4.70 10.26 -3.78
N ASN A 86 -4.10 11.14 -4.57
CA ASN A 86 -4.47 11.45 -5.95
C ASN A 86 -3.20 11.43 -6.84
N SER A 87 -3.35 11.71 -8.14
CA SER A 87 -2.22 11.71 -9.08
C SER A 87 -1.13 12.74 -8.74
N GLU A 88 -1.49 13.85 -8.10
CA GLU A 88 -0.59 14.96 -7.79
C GLU A 88 0.30 14.63 -6.58
N ASN A 89 -0.24 13.92 -5.59
CA ASN A 89 0.48 13.61 -4.35
C ASN A 89 0.95 12.15 -4.23
N LEU A 90 0.60 11.26 -5.16
CA LEU A 90 0.94 9.83 -5.12
C LEU A 90 2.43 9.59 -4.85
N ARG A 91 3.30 10.33 -5.55
CA ARG A 91 4.75 10.22 -5.38
C ARG A 91 5.20 10.49 -3.94
N GLN A 92 4.64 11.52 -3.32
CA GLN A 92 4.94 11.90 -1.94
C GLN A 92 4.30 10.91 -0.94
N ALA A 93 3.07 10.47 -1.21
CA ALA A 93 2.38 9.45 -0.43
C ALA A 93 3.16 8.13 -0.38
N SER A 94 3.73 7.70 -1.51
CA SER A 94 4.59 6.52 -1.60
C SER A 94 5.84 6.63 -0.74
N VAL A 95 6.50 7.80 -0.75
CA VAL A 95 7.65 8.04 0.14
C VAL A 95 7.23 7.96 1.60
N VAL A 96 6.17 8.68 2.00
CA VAL A 96 5.67 8.67 3.39
C VAL A 96 5.32 7.25 3.84
N PHE A 97 4.61 6.48 3.01
CA PHE A 97 4.27 5.10 3.30
C PHE A 97 5.52 4.23 3.49
N SER A 98 6.46 4.31 2.55
CA SER A 98 7.64 3.44 2.52
C SER A 98 8.60 3.74 3.67
N VAL A 99 8.98 5.01 3.91
CA VAL A 99 9.91 5.35 5.00
C VAL A 99 9.37 4.96 6.37
N ARG A 100 8.05 5.07 6.57
CA ARG A 100 7.38 4.67 7.82
C ARG A 100 7.41 3.17 8.08
N ARG A 101 7.61 2.35 7.05
CA ARG A 101 7.50 0.89 7.12
C ARG A 101 8.79 0.12 6.83
N LEU A 102 9.77 0.75 6.17
CA LEU A 102 11.07 0.14 5.83
C LEU A 102 11.87 -0.21 7.08
N ILE A 103 11.80 0.64 8.11
CA ILE A 103 12.51 0.45 9.37
C ILE A 103 11.60 -0.20 10.40
N LYS A 104 12.03 -1.34 10.95
CA LYS A 104 11.29 -2.03 12.01
C LYS A 104 11.56 -1.36 13.36
N PRO A 105 10.52 -1.15 14.18
CA PRO A 105 10.70 -0.65 15.54
C PRO A 105 11.45 -1.69 16.39
N THR A 106 12.32 -1.18 17.23
CA THR A 106 13.11 -1.87 18.24
C THR A 106 13.05 -1.04 19.52
N TRP A 107 13.43 -1.62 20.65
CA TRP A 107 13.53 -0.85 21.90
C TRP A 107 14.49 0.34 21.82
N ILE A 108 15.40 0.36 20.83
CA ILE A 108 16.35 1.45 20.62
C ILE A 108 15.69 2.61 19.87
N ASN A 109 14.87 2.37 18.85
CA ASN A 109 14.40 3.41 17.91
C ASN A 109 12.88 3.67 17.97
N ASP A 110 12.13 2.96 18.81
CA ASP A 110 10.67 3.08 18.86
C ASP A 110 10.16 4.50 19.18
N ARG A 111 10.94 5.32 19.88
CA ARG A 111 10.63 6.74 20.17
C ARG A 111 11.06 7.73 19.11
N ASP A 112 11.72 7.29 18.04
CA ASP A 112 12.25 8.19 17.03
C ASP A 112 11.13 8.76 16.17
N GLN A 113 11.20 10.06 15.90
CA GLN A 113 10.23 10.79 15.08
C GLN A 113 10.70 10.84 13.63
N PHE A 114 9.78 10.58 12.70
CA PHE A 114 10.06 10.77 11.28
C PHE A 114 10.15 12.26 10.93
N LEU A 115 11.15 12.61 10.15
CA LEU A 115 11.42 13.96 9.68
C LEU A 115 11.18 14.09 8.17
N GLN A 116 11.08 15.32 7.72
CA GLN A 116 11.17 15.68 6.31
C GLN A 116 12.58 15.39 5.77
N PRO A 117 12.72 15.13 4.46
CA PRO A 117 14.03 14.85 3.89
C PRO A 117 14.96 16.06 4.04
N SER A 118 16.23 15.81 4.34
CA SER A 118 17.25 16.86 4.49
C SER A 118 17.74 17.42 3.15
N GLU A 119 17.46 16.71 2.05
CA GLU A 119 17.85 17.08 0.69
C GLU A 119 16.77 16.74 -0.34
N PRO A 120 16.82 17.33 -1.55
CA PRO A 120 15.89 16.98 -2.61
C PRO A 120 15.97 15.50 -2.97
N LEU A 121 14.81 14.85 -3.01
CA LEU A 121 14.70 13.44 -3.35
C LEU A 121 14.89 13.21 -4.86
N THR A 122 15.65 12.19 -5.23
CA THR A 122 15.79 11.75 -6.63
C THR A 122 14.50 11.09 -7.14
N ASP A 123 14.31 11.05 -8.46
CA ASP A 123 13.15 10.36 -9.03
C ASP A 123 13.27 8.84 -8.92
N GLU A 124 14.48 8.28 -8.95
CA GLU A 124 14.71 6.86 -8.70
C GLU A 124 14.21 6.46 -7.30
N PHE A 125 14.62 7.18 -6.23
CA PHE A 125 14.15 6.88 -4.87
C PHE A 125 12.63 6.93 -4.73
N LYS A 126 12.00 7.94 -5.35
CA LYS A 126 10.55 8.11 -5.31
C LYS A 126 9.83 6.97 -6.05
N ASN A 127 10.35 6.55 -7.20
CA ASN A 127 9.80 5.46 -7.99
C ASN A 127 9.99 4.11 -7.28
N ASP A 128 11.15 3.88 -6.67
CA ASP A 128 11.44 2.70 -5.86
C ASP A 128 10.51 2.63 -4.64
N CYS A 129 10.26 3.75 -3.97
CA CYS A 129 9.27 3.84 -2.89
C CYS A 129 7.85 3.49 -3.38
N LEU A 130 7.47 3.90 -4.59
CA LEU A 130 6.18 3.56 -5.18
C LEU A 130 6.08 2.05 -5.46
N ILE A 131 7.06 1.46 -6.14
CA ILE A 131 7.06 0.02 -6.43
C ILE A 131 7.08 -0.79 -5.12
N TRP A 132 7.89 -0.38 -4.14
CA TRP A 132 7.94 -1.03 -2.84
C TRP A 132 6.58 -0.95 -2.11
N MET A 133 5.89 0.19 -2.19
CA MET A 133 4.54 0.37 -1.63
C MET A 133 3.52 -0.55 -2.31
N LEU A 134 3.54 -0.66 -3.65
CA LEU A 134 2.57 -1.47 -4.41
C LEU A 134 2.50 -2.92 -3.91
N PHE A 135 3.66 -3.52 -3.63
CA PHE A 135 3.75 -4.91 -3.18
C PHE A 135 3.97 -5.05 -1.67
N ASN A 136 3.76 -3.99 -0.89
CA ASN A 136 3.88 -4.10 0.57
C ASN A 136 2.70 -4.87 1.17
N GLY A 137 2.96 -5.60 2.25
CA GLY A 137 1.94 -6.32 3.02
C GLY A 137 0.78 -5.45 3.52
N SER A 138 1.03 -4.15 3.74
CA SER A 138 0.02 -3.16 4.15
C SER A 138 -0.42 -2.20 3.03
N ASN A 139 -0.10 -2.54 1.78
CA ASN A 139 -1.00 -2.16 0.70
C ASN A 139 -2.25 -3.04 0.78
N LEU A 140 -3.33 -2.46 1.28
CA LEU A 140 -4.64 -3.07 1.46
C LEU A 140 -5.65 -2.51 0.45
N THR A 141 -5.19 -1.89 -0.65
CA THR A 141 -6.10 -1.61 -1.76
C THR A 141 -6.62 -2.93 -2.30
N ALA A 142 -7.91 -2.93 -2.61
CA ALA A 142 -8.68 -4.06 -3.07
C ALA A 142 -9.85 -3.60 -3.92
N SER A 143 -10.39 -4.54 -4.68
CA SER A 143 -11.67 -4.41 -5.34
C SER A 143 -12.65 -5.37 -4.68
N ALA A 144 -13.86 -4.93 -4.41
CA ALA A 144 -14.92 -5.80 -3.90
C ALA A 144 -16.29 -5.20 -4.22
N ASN A 145 -17.24 -6.06 -4.56
CA ASN A 145 -18.66 -5.74 -4.61
C ASN A 145 -19.37 -6.23 -3.34
N ASP A 146 -20.61 -5.76 -3.14
CA ASP A 146 -21.52 -6.23 -2.08
C ASP A 146 -20.96 -6.04 -0.65
N LEU A 147 -20.25 -4.94 -0.41
CA LEU A 147 -19.87 -4.54 0.95
C LEU A 147 -21.08 -3.90 1.63
N GLU A 148 -21.64 -4.56 2.64
CA GLU A 148 -22.83 -4.07 3.34
C GLU A 148 -22.45 -3.07 4.44
N TRP A 149 -22.93 -1.83 4.30
CA TRP A 149 -22.71 -0.78 5.28
C TRP A 149 -23.82 0.26 5.24
N ASN A 150 -24.38 0.58 6.41
CA ASN A 150 -25.45 1.56 6.59
C ASN A 150 -26.67 1.27 5.69
N ASP A 151 -27.15 0.02 5.74
CA ASP A 151 -28.29 -0.52 4.97
C ASP A 151 -28.15 -0.35 3.44
N LYS A 152 -26.91 -0.22 2.95
CA LYS A 152 -26.56 -0.12 1.53
C LYS A 152 -25.46 -1.09 1.17
N LYS A 153 -25.46 -1.52 -0.10
CA LYS A 153 -24.37 -2.26 -0.71
C LYS A 153 -23.42 -1.31 -1.40
N TRP A 154 -22.14 -1.50 -1.17
CA TRP A 154 -21.06 -0.69 -1.70
C TRP A 154 -20.10 -1.53 -2.53
N SER A 155 -19.45 -0.85 -3.47
CA SER A 155 -18.33 -1.38 -4.21
C SER A 155 -17.10 -0.50 -4.00
N ILE A 156 -15.93 -1.12 -3.96
CA ILE A 156 -14.64 -0.43 -3.97
C ILE A 156 -13.86 -0.87 -5.20
N VAL A 157 -13.10 0.06 -5.78
CA VAL A 157 -12.27 -0.14 -6.96
C VAL A 157 -10.81 -0.13 -6.55
N ASN A 158 -10.01 -1.02 -7.15
CA ASN A 158 -8.56 -0.99 -6.95
C ASN A 158 -7.89 -0.20 -8.08
N HIS A 159 -7.18 0.87 -7.71
CA HIS A 159 -6.42 1.68 -8.67
C HIS A 159 -4.93 1.31 -8.75
N PHE A 160 -4.45 0.35 -7.95
CA PHE A 160 -3.03 0.08 -7.73
C PHE A 160 -2.55 -1.23 -8.37
N ILE A 161 -3.18 -1.65 -9.48
CA ILE A 161 -2.70 -2.78 -10.29
C ILE A 161 -1.71 -2.23 -11.33
N PRO A 162 -0.41 -2.61 -11.30
CA PRO A 162 0.60 -2.08 -12.21
C PRO A 162 0.67 -2.84 -13.55
N TYR A 163 -0.37 -3.60 -13.90
CA TYR A 163 -0.42 -4.45 -15.08
C TYR A 163 -1.74 -4.26 -15.81
N THR A 164 -1.69 -4.42 -17.13
CA THR A 164 -2.88 -4.61 -17.97
C THR A 164 -3.44 -6.01 -17.80
N GLU A 165 -4.70 -6.19 -18.18
CA GLU A 165 -5.39 -7.47 -18.18
C GLU A 165 -4.69 -8.50 -19.07
N GLU A 166 -4.17 -8.07 -20.23
CA GLU A 166 -3.45 -8.93 -21.17
C GLU A 166 -2.14 -9.45 -20.57
N GLU A 167 -1.37 -8.61 -19.88
CA GLU A 167 -0.11 -9.00 -19.26
C GLU A 167 -0.28 -10.09 -18.20
N VAL A 168 -1.44 -10.15 -17.55
CA VAL A 168 -1.72 -11.08 -16.45
C VAL A 168 -2.74 -12.17 -16.79
N GLY A 169 -3.31 -12.14 -17.99
CA GLY A 169 -4.34 -13.09 -18.41
C GLY A 169 -5.65 -12.96 -17.63
N ALA A 170 -6.02 -11.74 -17.23
CA ALA A 170 -7.28 -11.52 -16.52
C ALA A 170 -8.49 -11.82 -17.44
N PRO A 171 -9.52 -12.53 -16.96
CA PRO A 171 -10.66 -12.91 -17.79
C PRO A 171 -11.64 -11.77 -18.06
N GLU A 172 -11.60 -10.72 -17.25
CA GLU A 172 -12.47 -9.55 -17.35
C GLU A 172 -11.66 -8.26 -17.24
N ARG A 173 -12.26 -7.16 -17.69
CA ARG A 173 -11.65 -5.83 -17.67
C ARG A 173 -11.51 -5.30 -16.25
N PHE A 174 -10.37 -4.67 -15.96
CA PHE A 174 -10.17 -3.88 -14.75
C PHE A 174 -10.92 -2.56 -14.85
N GLU A 175 -11.56 -2.14 -13.75
CA GLU A 175 -12.30 -0.87 -13.73
C GLU A 175 -11.37 0.35 -13.78
N SER A 176 -10.10 0.18 -13.43
CA SER A 176 -9.09 1.23 -13.43
C SER A 176 -7.76 0.76 -14.04
N ASP A 177 -7.22 1.57 -14.95
CA ASP A 177 -5.86 1.45 -15.51
C ASP A 177 -4.90 2.53 -14.97
N PHE A 178 -5.29 3.20 -13.87
CA PHE A 178 -4.57 4.33 -13.27
C PHE A 178 -3.07 4.08 -13.09
N MET A 179 -2.68 2.98 -12.43
CA MET A 179 -1.27 2.72 -12.11
C MET A 179 -0.44 2.37 -13.36
N VAL A 180 -1.02 1.65 -14.33
CA VAL A 180 -0.36 1.40 -15.63
C VAL A 180 -0.05 2.72 -16.32
N ARG A 181 -1.04 3.62 -16.41
CA ARG A 181 -0.85 4.95 -17.01
C ARG A 181 0.15 5.79 -16.23
N TYR A 182 0.11 5.73 -14.90
CA TYR A 182 1.00 6.51 -14.04
C TYR A 182 2.46 6.06 -14.17
N LEU A 183 2.72 4.77 -14.40
CA LEU A 183 4.05 4.19 -14.53
C LEU A 183 4.64 4.27 -15.96
N ALA A 184 3.82 4.52 -16.99
CA ALA A 184 4.21 4.41 -18.40
C ALA A 184 5.44 5.24 -18.82
N ASP A 185 5.66 6.39 -18.19
CA ASP A 185 6.76 7.33 -18.44
C ASP A 185 7.84 7.34 -17.34
N LYS A 186 7.76 6.42 -16.38
CA LYS A 186 8.66 6.40 -15.21
C LYS A 186 9.88 5.55 -15.50
N GLN A 187 11.06 6.10 -15.20
CA GLN A 187 12.31 5.33 -15.20
C GLN A 187 12.43 4.59 -13.87
N LEU A 188 12.44 3.26 -13.94
CA LEU A 188 12.49 2.37 -12.78
C LEU A 188 13.89 1.81 -12.62
N SER A 189 14.32 1.62 -11.36
CA SER A 189 15.58 0.95 -11.08
C SER A 189 15.54 -0.53 -11.48
N PRO A 190 16.71 -1.19 -11.63
CA PRO A 190 16.76 -2.63 -11.86
C PRO A 190 16.03 -3.45 -10.78
N GLU A 191 16.12 -3.05 -9.52
CA GLU A 191 15.44 -3.72 -8.41
C GLU A 191 13.92 -3.54 -8.49
N ALA A 192 13.45 -2.33 -8.80
CA ALA A 192 12.03 -2.04 -8.99
C ALA A 192 11.44 -2.83 -10.18
N VAL A 193 12.16 -2.92 -11.30
CA VAL A 193 11.78 -3.75 -12.45
C VAL A 193 11.71 -5.23 -12.05
N ALA A 194 12.69 -5.74 -11.30
CA ALA A 194 12.68 -7.13 -10.85
C ALA A 194 11.47 -7.45 -9.96
N VAL A 195 11.06 -6.52 -9.09
CA VAL A 195 9.84 -6.66 -8.28
C VAL A 195 8.59 -6.69 -9.15
N LEU A 196 8.47 -5.82 -10.15
CA LEU A 196 7.34 -5.82 -11.08
C LEU A 196 7.26 -7.10 -11.90
N GLU A 197 8.38 -7.60 -12.42
CA GLU A 197 8.40 -8.83 -13.22
C GLU A 197 8.04 -10.06 -12.37
N ALA A 198 8.57 -10.16 -11.15
CA ALA A 198 8.24 -11.25 -10.24
C ALA A 198 6.79 -11.17 -9.74
N GLY A 199 6.30 -9.95 -9.46
CA GLY A 199 4.89 -9.72 -9.11
C GLY A 199 3.93 -10.13 -10.22
N LYS A 200 4.28 -9.84 -11.48
CA LYS A 200 3.46 -10.16 -12.66
C LYS A 200 3.21 -11.67 -12.77
N LYS A 201 4.23 -12.48 -12.50
CA LYS A 201 4.12 -13.95 -12.47
C LYS A 201 3.12 -14.43 -11.42
N LEU A 202 3.04 -13.77 -10.26
CA LEU A 202 2.05 -14.10 -9.22
C LEU A 202 0.62 -13.71 -9.66
N TRP A 203 0.44 -12.56 -10.31
CA TRP A 203 -0.85 -12.19 -10.91
C TRP A 203 -1.28 -13.18 -11.98
N GLN A 204 -0.38 -13.56 -12.89
CA GLN A 204 -0.62 -14.59 -13.90
C GLN A 204 -1.04 -15.91 -13.25
N ALA A 205 -0.28 -16.37 -12.27
CA ALA A 205 -0.61 -17.60 -11.55
C ALA A 205 -1.96 -17.51 -10.82
N TYR A 206 -2.34 -16.36 -10.29
CA TYR A 206 -3.66 -16.16 -9.68
C TYR A 206 -4.79 -16.44 -10.66
N PHE A 207 -4.74 -15.86 -11.86
CA PHE A 207 -5.81 -16.00 -12.87
C PHE A 207 -5.90 -17.38 -13.55
N THR A 208 -4.89 -18.25 -13.39
CA THR A 208 -4.95 -19.61 -13.97
C THR A 208 -6.00 -20.52 -13.34
N HIS A 209 -6.47 -20.23 -12.12
CA HIS A 209 -7.41 -21.07 -11.38
C HIS A 209 -8.44 -20.22 -10.66
N THR A 210 -9.65 -20.76 -10.48
CA THR A 210 -10.68 -20.17 -9.61
C THR A 210 -10.54 -20.75 -8.21
N ASP A 211 -10.47 -19.88 -7.19
CA ASP A 211 -10.37 -20.30 -5.79
C ASP A 211 -11.71 -20.84 -5.27
N GLU A 212 -11.65 -21.65 -4.22
CA GLU A 212 -12.83 -22.22 -3.56
C GLU A 212 -13.75 -21.14 -2.98
N HIS A 213 -15.04 -21.48 -2.82
CA HIS A 213 -16.07 -20.54 -2.37
C HIS A 213 -15.71 -19.80 -1.08
N ASN A 214 -15.24 -20.51 -0.05
CA ASN A 214 -14.90 -19.89 1.23
C ASN A 214 -13.78 -18.85 1.10
N VAL A 215 -12.76 -19.13 0.28
CA VAL A 215 -11.64 -18.20 0.03
C VAL A 215 -12.13 -16.97 -0.72
N ARG A 216 -12.97 -17.17 -1.75
CA ARG A 216 -13.56 -16.06 -2.51
C ARG A 216 -14.43 -15.17 -1.65
N ASP A 217 -15.21 -15.74 -0.73
CA ASP A 217 -16.10 -14.99 0.15
C ASP A 217 -15.32 -14.21 1.21
N GLU A 218 -14.31 -14.83 1.84
CA GLU A 218 -13.44 -14.21 2.85
C GLU A 218 -12.65 -13.03 2.27
N LEU A 219 -12.04 -13.22 1.10
CA LEU A 219 -11.19 -12.22 0.45
C LEU A 219 -11.95 -11.31 -0.53
N LYS A 220 -13.28 -11.50 -0.67
CA LYS A 220 -14.14 -10.79 -1.63
C LYS A 220 -13.56 -10.81 -3.07
N LEU A 221 -13.22 -12.00 -3.56
CA LEU A 221 -12.71 -12.24 -4.91
C LEU A 221 -13.85 -12.29 -5.94
N ASN A 222 -14.72 -11.28 -5.91
CA ASN A 222 -15.94 -11.19 -6.73
C ASN A 222 -15.82 -10.17 -7.88
N ARG A 223 -14.59 -9.78 -8.21
CA ARG A 223 -14.21 -8.88 -9.30
C ARG A 223 -12.85 -9.29 -9.87
N ALA A 224 -12.51 -8.88 -11.09
CA ALA A 224 -11.21 -9.18 -11.69
C ALA A 224 -10.09 -8.25 -11.23
N ASP A 225 -10.39 -7.02 -10.82
CA ASP A 225 -9.42 -5.99 -10.42
C ASP A 225 -8.91 -6.14 -8.96
N VAL A 226 -8.70 -7.37 -8.51
CA VAL A 226 -8.28 -7.66 -7.14
C VAL A 226 -6.91 -7.08 -6.80
N GLY A 227 -6.73 -6.68 -5.55
CA GLY A 227 -5.50 -6.09 -5.04
C GLY A 227 -4.43 -7.08 -4.63
N TRP A 228 -3.23 -6.54 -4.38
CA TRP A 228 -2.08 -7.34 -3.95
C TRP A 228 -2.37 -8.18 -2.70
N TYR A 229 -3.10 -7.62 -1.73
CA TYR A 229 -3.53 -8.35 -0.55
C TYR A 229 -4.40 -9.56 -0.90
N GLN A 230 -5.38 -9.37 -1.79
CA GLN A 230 -6.29 -10.42 -2.18
C GLN A 230 -5.54 -11.55 -2.90
N ILE A 231 -4.70 -11.22 -3.90
CA ILE A 231 -3.92 -12.19 -4.67
C ILE A 231 -2.96 -13.00 -3.80
N ARG A 232 -2.15 -12.33 -2.96
CA ARG A 232 -1.13 -13.04 -2.17
C ARG A 232 -1.77 -14.02 -1.18
N ASN A 233 -2.91 -13.66 -0.60
CA ASN A 233 -3.58 -14.51 0.37
C ASN A 233 -4.37 -15.63 -0.31
N ALA A 234 -4.98 -15.38 -1.47
CA ALA A 234 -5.62 -16.42 -2.27
C ALA A 234 -4.60 -17.50 -2.68
N LEU A 235 -3.46 -17.09 -3.24
CA LEU A 235 -2.37 -18.00 -3.61
C LEU A 235 -1.80 -18.77 -2.40
N LYS A 236 -1.67 -18.14 -1.22
CA LYS A 236 -1.26 -18.84 -0.01
C LYS A 236 -2.24 -19.93 0.40
N ARG A 237 -3.55 -19.62 0.43
CA ARG A 237 -4.59 -20.61 0.73
C ARG A 237 -4.61 -21.75 -0.29
N ARG A 238 -4.40 -21.42 -1.56
CA ARG A 238 -4.29 -22.40 -2.65
C ARG A 238 -3.08 -23.33 -2.48
N ASN A 239 -1.94 -22.80 -2.06
CA ASN A 239 -0.76 -23.60 -1.74
C ASN A 239 -0.98 -24.50 -0.50
N GLU A 240 -1.78 -24.03 0.47
CA GLU A 240 -2.12 -24.78 1.69
C GLU A 240 -3.13 -25.90 1.44
N SER A 241 -4.01 -25.78 0.44
CA SER A 241 -5.03 -26.81 0.14
C SER A 241 -4.42 -28.07 -0.48
N GLY A 242 -3.38 -27.92 -1.30
CA GLY A 242 -2.69 -29.03 -1.97
C GLY A 242 -3.36 -29.54 -3.24
N ASP A 243 -4.44 -28.89 -3.70
CA ASP A 243 -5.22 -29.33 -4.87
C ASP A 243 -4.56 -29.01 -6.21
N VAL A 244 -3.64 -28.04 -6.22
CA VAL A 244 -2.90 -27.60 -7.40
C VAL A 244 -1.41 -27.52 -7.11
N VAL A 245 -0.61 -27.44 -8.18
CA VAL A 245 0.84 -27.25 -8.06
C VAL A 245 1.10 -25.93 -7.30
N PRO A 246 1.84 -25.95 -6.18
CA PRO A 246 2.10 -24.74 -5.41
C PRO A 246 2.83 -23.67 -6.21
N VAL A 247 2.36 -22.43 -6.09
CA VAL A 247 3.00 -21.25 -6.67
C VAL A 247 4.11 -20.78 -5.73
N SER A 248 5.36 -20.75 -6.21
CA SER A 248 6.48 -20.27 -5.42
C SER A 248 6.50 -18.75 -5.33
N PHE A 249 6.71 -18.23 -4.12
CA PHE A 249 6.91 -16.80 -3.85
C PHE A 249 8.39 -16.41 -3.82
N THR A 250 9.32 -17.37 -3.92
CA THR A 250 10.76 -17.15 -3.66
C THR A 250 11.37 -16.09 -4.56
N GLU A 251 11.03 -16.08 -5.86
CA GLU A 251 11.54 -15.08 -6.80
C GLU A 251 11.10 -13.67 -6.40
N PHE A 252 9.80 -13.51 -6.10
CA PHE A 252 9.24 -12.24 -5.65
C PHE A 252 9.82 -11.81 -4.30
N GLU A 253 9.91 -12.70 -3.32
CA GLU A 253 10.45 -12.40 -1.99
C GLU A 253 11.92 -11.97 -2.08
N THR A 254 12.70 -12.59 -2.97
CA THR A 254 14.10 -12.22 -3.21
C THR A 254 14.19 -10.82 -3.83
N ALA A 255 13.43 -10.55 -4.90
CA ALA A 255 13.42 -9.25 -5.54
C ALA A 255 12.94 -8.13 -4.58
N TYR A 256 11.86 -8.39 -3.84
CA TYR A 256 11.31 -7.44 -2.88
C TYR A 256 12.27 -7.18 -1.72
N LYS A 257 13.00 -8.21 -1.27
CA LYS A 257 14.06 -8.06 -0.27
C LYS A 257 15.19 -7.18 -0.77
N LEU A 258 15.68 -7.37 -1.99
CA LEU A 258 16.75 -6.54 -2.57
C LEU A 258 16.33 -5.07 -2.66
N LEU A 259 15.12 -4.79 -3.15
CA LEU A 259 14.57 -3.43 -3.16
C LEU A 259 14.45 -2.85 -1.74
N THR A 260 14.04 -3.67 -0.77
CA THR A 260 13.97 -3.28 0.65
C THR A 260 15.36 -2.91 1.19
N GLU A 261 16.37 -3.74 0.95
CA GLU A 261 17.75 -3.54 1.42
C GLU A 261 18.40 -2.33 0.76
N LYS A 262 18.03 -2.01 -0.49
CA LYS A 262 18.41 -0.76 -1.17
C LYS A 262 17.83 0.48 -0.49
N LEU A 263 16.53 0.45 -0.14
CA LEU A 263 15.80 1.61 0.39
C LEU A 263 16.07 1.88 1.88
N GLN A 264 16.36 0.84 2.67
CA GLN A 264 16.58 0.97 4.12
C GLN A 264 17.67 1.98 4.53
N PRO A 265 18.91 1.94 3.99
CA PRO A 265 19.94 2.93 4.36
C PRO A 265 19.52 4.35 3.99
N GLN A 266 18.80 4.52 2.88
CA GLN A 266 18.35 5.82 2.38
C GLN A 266 17.37 6.52 3.33
N VAL A 267 16.65 5.78 4.18
CA VAL A 267 15.81 6.39 5.25
C VAL A 267 16.66 7.25 6.19
N TYR A 268 17.88 6.83 6.50
CA TYR A 268 18.79 7.59 7.37
C TYR A 268 19.62 8.60 6.57
N GLU A 269 20.12 8.22 5.39
CA GLU A 269 20.95 9.09 4.54
C GLU A 269 20.19 10.36 4.12
N LEU A 270 18.92 10.20 3.75
CA LEU A 270 18.05 11.31 3.35
C LEU A 270 17.42 12.05 4.55
N GLY A 271 17.77 11.66 5.77
CA GLY A 271 17.39 12.37 6.99
C GLY A 271 15.97 12.11 7.51
N PHE A 272 15.23 11.13 6.98
CA PHE A 272 13.89 10.79 7.49
C PHE A 272 13.93 10.25 8.92
N LEU A 273 15.03 9.59 9.29
CA LEU A 273 15.38 9.22 10.66
C LEU A 273 16.83 9.64 10.94
N ARG A 274 17.15 9.90 12.21
CA ARG A 274 18.53 10.15 12.64
C ARG A 274 19.13 8.90 13.25
N ALA A 275 20.37 8.58 12.86
CA ALA A 275 21.17 7.51 13.45
C ALA A 275 21.75 7.92 14.81
#